data_AF-A0A147BI03-F1
#
_entry.id   AF-A0A147BI03-F1
#
_cell.length_a   1.000
_cell.length_b   1.000
_cell.length_c   1.000
_cell.angle_alpha   90.00
_cell.angle_beta   90.00
_cell.angle_gamma   90.00
#
_symmetry.space_group_name_H-M   'P 1'
#
loop_
_entity.id
_entity.type
_entity.pdbx_description
1 polymer ?
#
loop_
_entity_poly.entity_id
_entity_poly.type
_entity_poly.pdbx_seq_one_letter_code
_entity_poly.pdbx_strand_id
1 'polypeptide(L)'
;MVQKMMQFIFVVCFVILACRALSYEELPDECFPPDEDPRCRAYGKRYFYNTSINGCHGLYGCWDDDYGYLDKRKCNSVCKVD
;
A
#
# COMPACT_ATOMS: atom_id res chain seq x y z
N MET A 1 26.98 18.50 31.25
CA MET A 1 26.42 19.06 30.00
C MET A 1 26.22 17.96 28.94
N VAL A 2 27.25 17.17 28.61
CA VAL A 2 27.20 16.06 27.65
C VAL A 2 26.19 14.94 27.97
N GLN A 3 25.99 14.58 29.25
CA GLN A 3 25.05 13.52 29.64
C GLN A 3 23.58 13.89 29.41
N LYS A 4 23.19 15.13 29.74
CA LYS A 4 21.85 15.65 29.43
C LYS A 4 21.63 15.77 27.92
N MET A 5 22.68 16.08 27.17
CA MET A 5 22.63 16.16 25.71
C MET A 5 22.44 14.78 25.08
N MET A 6 23.16 13.75 25.55
CA MET A 6 22.94 12.37 25.10
C MET A 6 21.52 11.89 25.39
N GLN A 7 21.00 12.10 26.60
CA GLN A 7 19.63 11.72 26.94
C GLN A 7 18.60 12.43 26.05
N PHE A 8 18.80 13.71 25.77
CA PHE A 8 17.93 14.47 24.86
C PHE A 8 17.95 13.88 23.44
N ILE A 9 19.13 13.54 22.92
CA ILE A 9 19.27 12.88 21.61
C ILE A 9 18.53 11.54 21.60
N PHE A 10 18.69 10.70 22.62
CA PHE A 10 17.99 9.41 22.71
C PHE A 10 16.47 9.57 22.70
N VAL A 11 15.93 10.51 23.49
CA VAL A 11 14.48 10.79 23.53
C VAL A 11 13.99 11.29 22.16
N VAL A 12 14.72 12.22 21.55
CA VAL A 12 14.36 12.75 20.22
C VAL A 12 14.39 11.64 19.16
N CYS A 13 15.43 10.81 19.13
CA CYS A 13 15.50 9.67 18.22
C CYS A 13 14.35 8.68 18.44
N PHE A 14 14.02 8.37 19.68
CA PHE A 14 12.91 7.48 20.00
C PHE A 14 11.56 8.06 19.55
N VAL A 15 11.31 9.35 19.77
CA VAL A 15 10.11 10.04 19.28
C VAL A 15 10.05 10.00 17.75
N ILE A 16 11.15 10.26 17.05
CA ILE A 16 11.20 10.20 15.58
C ILE A 16 10.89 8.78 15.08
N LEU A 17 11.50 7.76 15.68
CA LEU A 17 11.27 6.36 15.30
C LEU A 17 9.82 5.93 15.56
N ALA A 18 9.24 6.32 16.71
CA ALA A 18 7.85 6.05 17.04
C ALA A 18 6.89 6.74 16.07
N CYS A 19 7.12 8.02 15.73
CA CYS A 19 6.34 8.73 14.74
C CYS A 19 6.39 8.04 13.37
N ARG A 20 7.57 7.56 12.95
CA ARG A 20 7.70 6.85 11.68
C ARG A 20 6.95 5.52 11.67
N ALA A 21 7.08 4.73 12.73
CA ALA A 21 6.36 3.47 12.87
C ALA A 21 4.84 3.67 12.89
N LEU A 22 4.35 4.77 13.49
CA LEU A 22 2.93 5.12 13.49
C LEU A 22 2.44 5.67 12.14
N SER A 23 3.33 6.16 11.27
CA SER A 23 2.98 6.72 9.96
C SER A 23 3.07 5.73 8.80
N TYR A 24 3.56 4.51 9.04
CA TYR A 24 3.73 3.51 8.00
C TYR A 24 2.42 2.75 7.81
N GLU A 25 1.45 3.37 7.13
CA GLU A 25 0.36 2.62 6.53
C GLU A 25 0.86 2.04 5.20
N GLU A 26 1.42 0.84 5.29
CA GLU A 26 1.66 0.02 4.11
C GLU A 26 0.29 -0.37 3.55
N LEU A 27 0.01 0.00 2.29
CA LEU A 27 -1.23 -0.37 1.64
C LEU A 27 -1.34 -1.90 1.55
N PRO A 28 -2.55 -2.48 1.64
CA PRO A 28 -2.75 -3.91 1.44
C PRO A 28 -2.19 -4.38 0.09
N ASP A 29 -1.66 -5.60 0.03
CA ASP A 29 -1.13 -6.18 -1.20
C ASP A 29 -2.17 -6.23 -2.33
N GLU A 30 -3.47 -6.39 -2.00
CA GLU A 30 -4.56 -6.38 -2.99
C GLU A 30 -4.68 -5.04 -3.74
N CYS A 31 -4.05 -3.97 -3.24
CA CYS A 31 -3.99 -2.69 -3.93
C CYS A 31 -3.11 -2.73 -5.18
N PHE A 32 -2.21 -3.72 -5.29
CA PHE A 32 -1.25 -3.82 -6.38
C PHE A 32 -1.45 -5.13 -7.17
N PRO A 33 -1.34 -5.09 -8.51
CA PRO A 33 -1.42 -6.31 -9.30
C PRO A 33 -0.16 -7.17 -9.06
N PRO A 34 -0.29 -8.49 -8.89
CA PRO A 34 0.87 -9.38 -8.90
C PRO A 34 1.47 -9.50 -10.29
N ASP A 35 2.64 -10.11 -10.39
CA ASP A 35 3.23 -10.50 -11.67
C ASP A 35 2.29 -11.43 -12.44
N GLU A 36 2.12 -11.18 -13.74
CA GLU A 36 1.19 -11.95 -14.58
C GLU A 36 1.78 -13.32 -14.96
N ASP A 37 1.06 -14.42 -14.70
CA ASP A 37 1.48 -15.76 -15.13
C ASP A 37 1.43 -15.82 -16.67
N PRO A 38 2.53 -16.13 -17.38
CA PRO A 38 2.52 -16.21 -18.85
C PRO A 38 1.62 -17.32 -19.42
N ARG A 39 1.15 -18.26 -18.59
CA ARG A 39 0.21 -19.33 -18.96
C ARG A 39 -1.25 -18.93 -18.70
N CYS A 40 -1.47 -17.72 -18.22
CA CYS A 40 -2.77 -17.13 -17.97
C CYS A 40 -3.71 -17.30 -19.16
N ARG A 41 -4.89 -17.89 -18.92
CA ARG A 41 -5.95 -18.06 -19.93
C ARG A 41 -7.30 -17.51 -19.49
N ALA A 42 -7.41 -17.05 -18.24
CA ALA A 42 -8.60 -16.33 -17.78
C ALA A 42 -8.51 -14.86 -18.17
N TYR A 43 -9.65 -14.18 -18.18
CA TYR A 43 -9.77 -12.78 -18.55
C TYR A 43 -10.78 -12.07 -17.63
N GLY A 44 -10.52 -12.14 -16.34
CA GLY A 44 -11.30 -11.50 -15.29
C GLY A 44 -10.84 -10.07 -15.06
N LYS A 45 -11.79 -9.14 -14.90
CA LYS A 45 -11.48 -7.75 -14.56
C LYS A 45 -11.32 -7.59 -13.06
N ARG A 46 -10.25 -6.93 -12.63
CA ARG A 46 -10.02 -6.48 -11.25
C ARG A 46 -9.61 -5.02 -11.22
N TYR A 47 -9.87 -4.35 -10.10
CA TYR A 47 -9.46 -2.98 -9.84
C TYR A 47 -8.26 -2.95 -8.90
N PHE A 48 -7.21 -2.26 -9.34
CA PHE A 48 -5.98 -2.04 -8.59
C PHE A 48 -5.64 -0.56 -8.55
N TYR A 49 -4.97 -0.13 -7.48
CA TYR A 49 -4.55 1.25 -7.29
C TYR A 49 -3.40 1.61 -8.22
N ASN A 50 -3.45 2.82 -8.76
CA ASN A 50 -2.41 3.38 -9.59
C ASN A 50 -2.03 4.76 -9.07
N THR A 51 -0.79 4.85 -8.59
CA THR A 51 -0.21 6.07 -8.01
C THR A 51 -0.13 7.21 -9.01
N SER A 52 0.06 6.92 -10.30
CA SER A 52 0.17 7.95 -11.35
C SER A 52 -1.11 8.75 -11.55
N ILE A 53 -2.26 8.12 -11.32
CA ILE A 53 -3.58 8.76 -11.43
C ILE A 53 -4.25 9.02 -10.08
N ASN A 54 -3.55 8.70 -8.98
CA ASN A 54 -4.08 8.66 -7.62
C ASN A 54 -5.48 8.03 -7.53
N GLY A 55 -5.61 6.80 -8.04
CA GLY A 55 -6.88 6.10 -8.03
C GLY A 55 -6.83 4.71 -8.65
N CYS A 56 -7.89 3.96 -8.43
CA CYS A 56 -8.01 2.60 -8.96
C CYS A 56 -8.44 2.58 -10.42
N HIS A 57 -7.84 1.67 -11.19
CA HIS A 57 -8.17 1.41 -12.57
C HIS A 57 -8.35 -0.09 -12.81
N GLY A 58 -9.09 -0.44 -13.86
CA GLY A 58 -9.40 -1.82 -14.18
C GLY A 58 -8.31 -2.45 -15.03
N LEU A 59 -7.78 -3.58 -14.59
CA LEU A 59 -6.89 -4.44 -15.34
C LEU A 59 -7.61 -5.77 -15.64
N TYR A 60 -7.19 -6.46 -16.71
CA TYR A 60 -7.73 -7.76 -17.10
C TYR A 60 -6.63 -8.81 -17.08
N GLY A 61 -6.94 -9.99 -16.54
CA GLY A 61 -5.96 -11.06 -16.34
C GLY A 61 -6.57 -12.28 -15.64
N CYS A 62 -5.74 -13.12 -15.05
CA CYS A 62 -6.12 -14.30 -14.26
C CYS A 62 -5.75 -14.10 -12.80
N TRP A 63 -6.62 -13.39 -12.11
CA TRP A 63 -6.52 -13.21 -10.68
C TRP A 63 -7.66 -13.95 -10.01
N ASP A 64 -7.35 -14.71 -8.97
CA ASP A 64 -8.34 -15.25 -8.05
C ASP A 64 -8.89 -14.14 -7.14
N ASP A 65 -9.64 -14.52 -6.11
CA ASP A 65 -10.28 -13.57 -5.21
C ASP A 65 -9.31 -12.89 -4.23
N ASP A 66 -8.06 -13.36 -4.16
CA ASP A 66 -7.04 -12.83 -3.26
C ASP A 66 -6.32 -11.60 -3.83
N TYR A 67 -6.53 -11.29 -5.12
CA TYR A 67 -5.93 -10.12 -5.77
C TYR A 67 -6.98 -9.15 -6.31
N GLY A 68 -6.82 -7.88 -5.93
CA GLY A 68 -7.60 -6.79 -6.46
C GLY A 68 -9.08 -6.87 -6.11
N TYR A 69 -9.79 -5.79 -6.43
CA TYR A 69 -11.20 -5.66 -6.06
C TYR A 69 -12.10 -5.82 -7.28
N LEU A 70 -13.28 -6.43 -7.09
CA LEU A 70 -14.31 -6.48 -8.15
C LEU A 70 -14.99 -5.12 -8.37
N ASP A 71 -15.05 -4.28 -7.33
CA ASP A 71 -15.69 -2.97 -7.37
C ASP A 71 -14.68 -1.81 -7.26
N LYS A 72 -14.80 -0.83 -8.17
CA LYS A 72 -13.90 0.33 -8.23
C LYS A 72 -14.00 1.21 -6.99
N ARG A 73 -15.21 1.41 -6.44
CA ARG A 73 -15.39 2.25 -5.25
C ARG A 73 -14.76 1.58 -4.04
N LYS A 74 -14.92 0.26 -3.89
CA LYS A 74 -14.29 -0.50 -2.82
C LYS A 74 -12.76 -0.39 -2.90
N CYS A 75 -12.17 -0.57 -4.08
CA CYS A 75 -10.73 -0.36 -4.29
C CYS A 75 -10.31 1.04 -3.85
N ASN A 76 -10.98 2.09 -4.33
CA ASN A 76 -10.64 3.48 -3.97
C ASN A 76 -10.79 3.74 -2.46
N SER A 77 -11.78 3.13 -1.80
CA SER A 77 -11.99 3.32 -0.36
C SER A 77 -10.91 2.69 0.52
N VAL A 78 -10.16 1.73 -0.01
CA VAL A 78 -9.11 1.01 0.73
C VAL A 78 -7.72 1.49 0.32
N CYS A 79 -7.50 1.73 -0.97
CA CYS A 79 -6.15 1.89 -1.52
C CYS A 79 -5.78 3.33 -1.91
N LYS A 80 -6.74 4.25 -2.01
CA LYS A 80 -6.44 5.62 -2.40
C LYS A 80 -5.79 6.35 -1.24
N VAL A 81 -4.64 6.97 -1.51
CA VAL A 81 -3.94 7.83 -0.55
C VAL A 81 -4.36 9.27 -0.82
N ASP A 82 -4.88 9.96 0.20
CA ASP A 82 -5.23 11.37 0.12
C ASP A 82 -4.02 12.30 0.27
#